data_AF-A0A9X9F0J3-F1
#
_entry.id   AF-A0A9X9F0J3-F1
#
_cell.length_a   1.000
_cell.length_b   1.000
_cell.length_c   1.000
_cell.angle_alpha   90.00
_cell.angle_beta   90.00
_cell.angle_gamma   90.00
#
_symmetry.space_group_name_H-M   'P 1'
#
loop_
_entity.id
_entity.type
_entity.pdbx_description
1 polymer ?
#
loop_
_entity_poly.entity_id
_entity_poly.type
_entity_poly.pdbx_seq_one_letter_code
_entity_poly.pdbx_strand_id
1 'polypeptide(L)'
;LDKEKLVYLDMGACHPDWMGSGIVTTLLSHAIQEISKRDYDFIAACTNKISQKILKKLCTTYEMNEIVYSNFLYKEAYPFANTTTSLTAQL
;
A
#
# COMPACT_ATOMS: atom_id res chain seq x y z
N LEU A 1 -17.83 -3.97 1.85
CA LEU A 1 -17.26 -3.65 0.54
C LEU A 1 -18.02 -4.45 -0.50
N ASP A 2 -18.83 -3.77 -1.30
CA ASP A 2 -19.42 -4.39 -2.48
C ASP A 2 -18.28 -4.65 -3.49
N LYS A 3 -18.08 -5.92 -3.87
CA LYS A 3 -16.93 -6.31 -4.71
C LYS A 3 -16.95 -5.65 -6.07
N GLU A 4 -18.14 -5.28 -6.57
CA GLU A 4 -18.29 -4.64 -7.89
C GLU A 4 -17.92 -3.15 -7.88
N LYS A 5 -17.77 -2.56 -6.69
CA LYS A 5 -17.39 -1.15 -6.49
C LYS A 5 -16.04 -0.99 -5.78
N LEU A 6 -15.20 -2.03 -5.82
CA LEU A 6 -13.91 -2.04 -5.14
C LEU A 6 -12.75 -1.86 -6.12
N VAL A 7 -11.94 -0.84 -5.89
CA VAL A 7 -10.70 -0.61 -6.65
C VAL A 7 -9.50 -1.10 -5.84
N TYR A 8 -8.67 -1.94 -6.45
CA TYR A 8 -7.40 -2.34 -5.88
C TYR A 8 -6.28 -1.46 -6.42
N LEU A 9 -5.66 -0.67 -5.54
CA LEU A 9 -4.49 0.13 -5.87
C LEU A 9 -3.24 -0.75 -5.80
N ASP A 10 -2.95 -1.41 -6.92
CA ASP A 10 -1.76 -2.23 -7.11
C ASP A 10 -0.62 -1.37 -7.66
N MET A 11 0.39 -1.11 -6.82
CA MET A 11 1.67 -0.46 -7.15
C MET A 11 1.73 1.07 -7.20
N GLY A 12 2.74 1.60 -6.50
CA GLY A 12 3.31 2.93 -6.72
C GLY A 12 4.81 2.80 -6.95
N ALA A 13 5.30 3.17 -8.14
CA ALA A 13 6.71 3.20 -8.47
C ALA A 13 7.15 4.64 -8.75
N CYS A 14 8.40 4.95 -8.41
CA CYS A 14 9.01 6.24 -8.66
C CYS A 14 10.36 6.01 -9.33
N HIS A 15 10.65 6.78 -10.38
CA HIS A 15 12.01 6.85 -10.88
C HIS A 15 12.94 7.39 -9.77
N PRO A 16 14.15 6.83 -9.57
CA PRO A 16 15.07 7.28 -8.52
C PRO A 16 15.32 8.79 -8.53
N ASP A 17 15.51 9.38 -9.71
CA ASP A 17 15.74 10.83 -9.86
C ASP A 17 14.54 11.70 -9.45
N TRP A 18 13.35 11.12 -9.30
CA TRP A 18 12.15 11.83 -8.88
C TRP A 18 11.81 11.56 -7.41
N MET A 19 12.60 10.75 -6.71
CA MET A 19 12.39 10.50 -5.29
C MET A 19 12.50 11.80 -4.48
N GLY A 20 11.60 11.98 -3.52
CA GLY A 20 11.54 13.20 -2.71
C GLY A 20 10.77 14.37 -3.34
N SER A 21 10.45 14.33 -4.64
CA SER A 21 9.65 15.37 -5.31
C SER A 21 8.17 15.38 -4.94
N GLY A 22 7.68 14.33 -4.26
CA GLY A 22 6.26 14.15 -3.96
C GLY A 22 5.43 13.56 -5.10
N ILE A 23 6.05 13.18 -6.24
CA ILE A 23 5.31 12.72 -7.43
C ILE A 23 4.37 11.53 -7.16
N VAL A 24 4.80 10.53 -6.36
CA VAL A 24 3.95 9.39 -5.99
C VAL A 24 2.74 9.83 -5.17
N THR A 25 2.92 10.78 -4.25
CA THR A 25 1.83 11.35 -3.47
C THR A 25 0.82 12.05 -4.38
N THR A 26 1.29 12.81 -5.38
CA THR A 26 0.43 13.48 -6.36
C THR A 26 -0.37 12.48 -7.20
N LEU A 27 0.29 11.42 -7.71
CA LEU A 27 -0.37 10.38 -8.48
C LEU A 27 -1.44 9.64 -7.68
N LEU A 28 -1.11 9.23 -6.45
CA LEU A 28 -2.06 8.56 -5.56
C LEU A 28 -3.23 9.46 -5.17
N SER A 29 -2.95 10.73 -4.89
CA SER A 29 -4.00 11.72 -4.59
C SER A 29 -4.98 11.85 -5.76
N HIS A 30 -4.47 11.94 -6.99
CA HIS A 30 -5.31 11.98 -8.18
C HIS A 30 -6.15 10.71 -8.36
N ALA A 31 -5.53 9.53 -8.19
CA ALA A 31 -6.25 8.25 -8.29
C ALA A 31 -7.39 8.16 -7.26
N ILE A 32 -7.13 8.52 -6.00
CA ILE A 32 -8.15 8.52 -4.93
C ILE A 32 -9.29 9.49 -5.27
N GLN A 33 -8.99 10.66 -5.82
CA GLN A 33 -10.01 11.61 -6.27
C GLN A 33 -10.87 11.07 -7.42
N GLU A 34 -10.28 10.32 -8.36
CA GLU A 34 -11.05 9.72 -9.45
C GLU A 34 -11.94 8.56 -8.98
N ILE A 35 -11.47 7.80 -8.00
CA ILE A 35 -12.24 6.72 -7.37
C ILE A 35 -13.44 7.31 -6.62
N SER A 36 -13.24 8.37 -5.83
CA SER A 36 -14.31 8.97 -5.02
C SER A 36 -15.43 9.59 -5.85
N LYS A 37 -15.13 10.11 -7.04
CA LYS A 37 -16.14 10.61 -8.00
C LYS A 37 -17.12 9.54 -8.49
N ARG A 38 -16.76 8.27 -8.36
CA ARG A 38 -17.53 7.12 -8.87
C ARG A 38 -18.23 6.32 -7.78
N ASP A 39 -18.21 6.81 -6.52
CA ASP A 39 -18.79 6.12 -5.36
C ASP A 39 -18.19 4.71 -5.18
N TYR A 40 -16.88 4.60 -5.42
CA TYR A 40 -16.12 3.36 -5.26
C TYR A 40 -15.32 3.39 -3.97
N ASP A 41 -15.22 2.23 -3.33
CA ASP A 41 -14.27 1.99 -2.25
C ASP A 41 -12.91 1.60 -2.87
N PHE A 42 -11.83 1.72 -2.10
CA PHE A 42 -10.54 1.18 -2.51
C PHE A 42 -9.80 0.45 -1.39
N ILE A 43 -8.95 -0.47 -1.80
CA ILE A 43 -8.01 -1.21 -0.96
C ILE A 43 -6.62 -1.11 -1.58
N ALA A 44 -5.58 -1.14 -0.75
CA ALA A 44 -4.20 -1.05 -1.21
C ALA A 44 -3.30 -1.92 -0.34
N ALA A 45 -2.52 -2.81 -0.96
CA ALA A 45 -1.50 -3.54 -0.22
C ALA A 45 -0.19 -2.75 -0.18
N CYS A 46 0.15 -2.20 0.98
CA CYS A 46 1.38 -1.46 1.20
C CYS A 46 2.48 -2.36 1.77
N THR A 47 3.43 -2.76 0.93
CA THR A 47 4.53 -3.68 1.28
C THR A 47 5.70 -3.01 2.02
N ASN A 48 5.65 -1.69 2.22
CA ASN A 48 6.70 -0.96 2.92
C ASN A 48 6.18 0.28 3.67
N LYS A 49 6.95 0.74 4.66
CA LYS A 49 6.59 1.88 5.52
C LYS A 49 6.40 3.21 4.77
N ILE A 50 7.02 3.39 3.60
CA ILE A 50 6.89 4.62 2.82
C ILE A 50 5.49 4.69 2.21
N SER A 51 5.07 3.62 1.52
CA SER A 51 3.73 3.52 0.93
C SER A 51 2.62 3.63 1.99
N GLN A 52 2.77 2.95 3.13
CA GLN A 52 1.83 3.06 4.27
C GLN A 52 1.68 4.51 4.75
N LYS A 53 2.81 5.23 4.92
CA LYS A 53 2.81 6.63 5.37
C LYS A 53 2.19 7.56 4.34
N ILE A 54 2.34 7.30 3.05
CA ILE A 54 1.74 8.13 2.00
C ILE A 54 0.20 7.98 2.05
N LEU A 55 -0.32 6.75 2.08
CA LEU A 55 -1.77 6.54 2.14
C LEU A 55 -2.39 7.11 3.42
N LYS A 56 -1.78 6.88 4.58
CA LYS A 56 -2.23 7.42 5.88
C LYS A 56 -2.28 8.96 5.90
N LYS A 57 -1.51 9.64 5.03
CA LYS A 57 -1.56 11.10 4.86
C LYS A 57 -2.65 11.56 3.90
N LEU A 58 -3.00 10.75 2.90
CA LEU A 58 -3.94 11.12 1.84
C LEU A 58 -5.39 10.84 2.22
N CYS A 59 -5.63 9.89 3.11
CA CYS A 59 -6.97 9.45 3.47
C CYS A 59 -7.00 8.80 4.86
N THR A 60 -8.18 8.76 5.47
CA THR A 60 -8.42 7.91 6.64
C THR A 60 -8.38 6.46 6.18
N THR A 61 -7.44 5.69 6.72
CA THR A 61 -7.25 4.28 6.39
C THR A 61 -7.72 3.42 7.55
N TYR A 62 -8.31 2.26 7.21
CA TYR A 62 -8.60 1.20 8.16
C TYR A 62 -7.72 0.01 7.79
N GLU A 63 -6.82 -0.37 8.69
CA GLU A 63 -5.95 -1.52 8.48
C GLU A 63 -6.76 -2.80 8.64
N MET A 64 -6.88 -3.57 7.55
CA MET A 64 -7.63 -4.83 7.52
C MET A 64 -6.76 -6.01 7.95
N ASN A 65 -5.47 -5.99 7.58
CA ASN A 65 -4.55 -7.06 7.91
C ASN A 65 -3.09 -6.58 7.91
N GLU A 66 -2.25 -7.21 8.74
CA GLU A 66 -0.82 -6.98 8.78
C GLU A 66 -0.06 -8.30 8.65
N ILE A 67 0.87 -8.35 7.69
CA ILE A 67 1.83 -9.44 7.58
C ILE A 67 3.19 -8.92 8.04
N VAL A 68 3.63 -9.39 9.20
CA VAL A 68 5.01 -9.19 9.66
C VAL A 68 5.90 -10.18 8.92
N TYR A 69 6.77 -9.68 8.04
CA TYR A 69 7.54 -10.53 7.13
C TYR A 69 8.44 -11.54 7.86
N SER A 70 9.04 -11.15 8.98
CA SER A 70 9.86 -12.07 9.80
C SER A 70 9.08 -13.26 10.36
N ASN A 71 7.76 -13.14 10.47
CA ASN A 71 6.89 -14.14 11.07
C ASN A 71 6.05 -14.90 10.03
N PHE A 72 6.18 -14.55 8.74
CA PHE A 72 5.42 -15.17 7.68
C PHE A 72 5.98 -16.55 7.35
N LEU A 73 5.30 -17.60 7.80
CA LEU A 73 5.61 -18.98 7.47
C LEU A 73 4.89 -19.38 6.17
N TYR A 74 5.66 -19.80 5.16
CA TYR A 74 5.13 -20.33 3.91
C TYR A 74 5.80 -21.65 3.57
N LYS A 75 5.00 -22.72 3.44
CA LYS A 75 5.50 -24.08 3.16
C LYS A 75 6.68 -24.47 4.07
N GLU A 76 6.50 -24.30 5.38
CA GLU A 76 7.49 -24.64 6.42
C GLU A 76 8.79 -23.80 6.40
N ALA A 77 8.85 -22.74 5.60
CA ALA A 77 9.99 -21.82 5.55
C ALA A 77 9.58 -20.37 5.85
N TYR A 78 10.52 -19.56 6.32
CA TYR A 78 10.37 -18.11 6.50
C TYR A 78 11.06 -17.38 5.35
N PRO A 79 10.37 -17.11 4.22
CA PRO A 79 10.99 -16.57 3.00
C PRO A 79 11.63 -15.20 3.19
N PHE A 80 11.21 -14.44 4.21
CA PHE A 80 11.72 -13.10 4.49
C PHE A 80 12.66 -13.02 5.71
N ALA A 81 13.13 -14.16 6.24
CA ALA A 81 13.96 -14.18 7.45
C ALA A 81 15.25 -13.34 7.34
N ASN A 82 15.77 -13.14 6.13
CA ASN A 82 17.01 -12.41 5.89
C ASN A 82 16.81 -10.91 5.57
N THR A 83 15.58 -10.38 5.61
CA THR A 83 15.37 -8.95 5.39
C THR A 83 15.75 -8.16 6.64
N THR A 84 16.73 -7.26 6.51
CA THR A 84 17.34 -6.49 7.61
C THR A 84 16.45 -5.41 8.22
N THR A 85 15.25 -5.21 7.68
CA THR A 85 14.28 -4.25 8.20
C THR A 85 12.99 -4.98 8.57
N SER A 86 12.39 -4.61 9.71
CA SER A 86 11.03 -5.01 10.07
C SER A 86 10.08 -4.42 9.03
N LEU A 87 9.88 -5.17 7.95
CA LEU A 87 8.96 -4.90 6.87
C LEU A 87 7.63 -5.53 7.25
N THR A 88 6.58 -4.72 7.20
CA THR A 88 5.22 -5.19 7.31
C THR A 88 4.51 -4.87 6.00
N ALA A 89 3.75 -5.83 5.49
CA ALA A 89 2.74 -5.52 4.49
C ALA A 89 1.43 -5.23 5.22
N GLN A 90 0.79 -4.13 4.86
CA GLN A 90 -0.52 -3.75 5.40
C GLN A 90 -1.54 -3.72 4.26
N LEU A 91 -2.71 -4.31 4.48
CA LEU A 91 -3.88 -4.17 3.61
C LEU A 91 -4.87 -3.20 4.24
#